data_AF-A0A2V7BRR0-F1
#
_entry.id   AF-A0A2V7BRR0-F1
#
_cell.length_a   1.000
_cell.length_b   1.000
_cell.length_c   1.000
_cell.angle_alpha   90.00
_cell.angle_beta   90.00
_cell.angle_gamma   90.00
#
_symmetry.space_group_name_H-M   'P 1'
#
loop_
_entity.id
_entity.type
_entity.pdbx_description
1 polymer ?
#
loop_
_entity_poly.entity_id
_entity_poly.type
_entity_poly.pdbx_seq_one_letter_code
_entity_poly.pdbx_strand_id
1 'polypeptide(L)'
;MLITLEGVEGSGKTTQMARLERWLRQRGRHVEHTREPDGTRLGGAVRRLFEQRGVRPEPLVEVFLFMAARHQHVTEKIRPWLERGRVVLCDRYTDATIAYQGYGRGVDPELIRELNVRTTSGILPDLTLLFDLDPAVGFRRIGRRRLDHFERKALAFHRRVRRGYLEILRAEPKRVRLIRAAQPAAAVTNDVRAIVEEFLRGA
;
A
#
# COMPACT_ATOMS: atom_id res chain seq x y z
N MET A 1 0.43 9.57 13.32
CA MET A 1 -0.34 9.63 12.06
C MET A 1 0.22 8.61 11.08
N LEU A 2 -0.62 7.73 10.52
CA LEU A 2 -0.28 6.73 9.51
C LEU A 2 -0.84 7.16 8.13
N ILE A 3 0.07 7.40 7.18
CA ILE A 3 -0.28 7.65 5.77
C ILE A 3 0.18 6.46 4.93
N THR A 4 -0.73 5.84 4.20
CA THR A 4 -0.41 4.74 3.29
C THR A 4 -0.38 5.20 1.84
N LEU A 5 0.51 4.62 1.05
CA LEU A 5 0.56 4.81 -0.40
C LEU A 5 0.15 3.52 -1.08
N GLU A 6 -0.89 3.59 -1.90
CA GLU A 6 -1.53 2.44 -2.53
C GLU A 6 -1.65 2.61 -4.04
N GLY A 7 -1.86 1.50 -4.74
CA GLY A 7 -2.04 1.49 -6.18
C GLY A 7 -1.22 0.41 -6.89
N VAL A 8 -1.44 0.29 -8.19
CA VAL A 8 -0.80 -0.73 -9.04
C VAL A 8 0.69 -0.51 -9.22
N GLU A 9 1.38 -1.47 -9.82
CA GLU A 9 2.80 -1.41 -10.10
C GLU A 9 3.12 -0.34 -11.16
N GLY A 10 4.29 0.29 -11.04
CA GLY A 10 4.68 1.40 -11.91
C GLY A 10 3.91 2.72 -11.70
N SER A 11 3.04 2.81 -10.68
CA SER A 11 2.28 4.03 -10.36
C SER A 11 3.12 5.16 -9.74
N GLY A 12 4.37 4.89 -9.35
CA GLY A 12 5.29 5.91 -8.85
C GLY A 12 5.27 6.13 -7.34
N LYS A 13 4.60 5.26 -6.56
CA LYS A 13 4.54 5.30 -5.08
C LYS A 13 5.91 5.56 -4.45
N THR A 14 6.93 4.78 -4.79
CA THR A 14 8.28 4.91 -4.20
C THR A 14 8.87 6.30 -4.42
N THR A 15 8.74 6.86 -5.63
CA THR A 15 9.22 8.22 -5.93
C THR A 15 8.46 9.26 -5.11
N GLN A 16 7.14 9.14 -5.03
CA GLN A 16 6.29 10.13 -4.38
C GLN A 16 6.39 10.05 -2.85
N MET A 17 6.61 8.85 -2.30
CA MET A 17 6.90 8.64 -0.87
C MET A 17 8.18 9.35 -0.45
N ALA A 18 9.26 9.18 -1.20
CA ALA A 18 10.53 9.86 -0.90
C ALA A 18 10.42 11.39 -0.97
N ARG A 19 9.63 11.90 -1.93
CA ARG A 19 9.35 13.35 -2.06
C ARG A 19 8.47 13.86 -0.93
N LEU A 20 7.46 13.09 -0.52
CA LEU A 20 6.57 13.41 0.58
C LEU A 20 7.32 13.41 1.91
N GLU A 21 8.16 12.39 2.16
CA GLU A 21 9.01 12.31 3.34
C GLU A 21 9.90 13.56 3.47
N ARG A 22 10.62 13.92 2.39
CA ARG A 22 11.47 15.11 2.39
C ARG A 22 10.69 16.38 2.70
N TRP A 23 9.52 16.54 2.08
CA TRP A 23 8.68 17.71 2.27
C TRP A 23 8.13 17.82 3.70
N LEU A 24 7.72 16.70 4.31
CA LEU A 24 7.27 16.66 5.71
C LEU A 24 8.42 16.96 6.69
N ARG A 25 9.62 16.38 6.46
CA ARG A 25 10.81 16.64 7.29
C ARG A 25 11.23 18.12 7.22
N GLN A 26 11.18 18.74 6.04
CA GLN A 26 11.45 20.17 5.86
C GLN A 26 10.45 21.07 6.61
N ARG A 27 9.28 20.54 6.97
CA ARG A 27 8.26 21.20 7.80
C ARG A 27 8.35 20.81 9.28
N GLY A 28 9.49 20.28 9.72
CA GLY A 28 9.77 19.94 11.12
C GLY A 28 9.06 18.68 11.64
N ARG A 29 8.47 17.84 10.76
CA ARG A 29 7.84 16.59 11.17
C ARG A 29 8.86 15.47 11.32
N HIS A 30 8.71 14.65 12.37
CA HIS A 30 9.42 13.38 12.50
C HIS A 30 8.73 12.31 11.65
N VAL A 31 9.40 11.87 10.59
CA VAL A 31 8.85 10.93 9.61
C VAL A 31 9.57 9.60 9.69
N GLU A 32 8.79 8.53 9.79
CA GLU A 32 9.23 7.14 9.62
C GLU A 32 8.70 6.61 8.30
N HIS A 33 9.49 5.78 7.64
CA HIS A 33 9.11 5.13 6.41
C HIS A 33 9.22 3.61 6.55
N THR A 34 8.22 2.91 6.05
CA THR A 34 8.20 1.45 6.00
C THR A 34 7.37 0.94 4.81
N ARG A 35 7.26 -0.37 4.66
CA ARG A 35 6.54 -1.02 3.57
C ARG A 35 6.00 -2.39 3.98
N GLU A 36 4.99 -2.87 3.27
CA GLU A 36 4.48 -4.24 3.40
C GLU A 36 4.67 -5.08 2.14
N PRO A 37 4.91 -6.40 2.29
CA PRO A 37 4.96 -7.15 3.56
C PRO A 37 6.32 -7.13 4.26
N ASP A 38 7.39 -6.59 3.65
CA ASP A 38 8.77 -6.81 4.07
C ASP A 38 9.36 -5.75 5.02
N GLY A 39 8.51 -5.04 5.76
CA GLY A 39 8.91 -4.05 6.77
C GLY A 39 9.64 -4.63 7.98
N THR A 40 9.57 -5.94 8.23
CA THR A 40 10.22 -6.65 9.35
C THR A 40 10.99 -7.88 8.86
N ARG A 41 11.80 -8.50 9.73
CA ARG A 41 12.49 -9.75 9.40
C ARG A 41 11.52 -10.88 9.03
N LEU A 42 10.42 -11.03 9.81
CA LEU A 42 9.35 -11.99 9.52
C LEU A 42 8.68 -11.68 8.18
N GLY A 43 8.31 -10.41 7.97
CA GLY A 43 7.69 -9.97 6.73
C GLY A 43 8.56 -10.20 5.50
N GLY A 44 9.87 -9.96 5.62
CA GLY A 44 10.84 -10.29 4.58
C GLY A 44 10.96 -11.80 4.33
N ALA A 45 10.83 -12.64 5.37
CA ALA A 45 10.77 -14.09 5.21
C ALA A 45 9.50 -14.52 4.46
N VAL A 46 8.34 -13.97 4.84
CA VAL A 46 7.07 -14.19 4.13
C VAL A 46 7.19 -13.80 2.66
N ARG A 47 7.76 -12.63 2.34
CA ARG A 47 7.99 -12.21 0.94
C ARG A 47 8.83 -13.22 0.17
N ARG A 48 9.90 -13.75 0.77
CA ARG A 48 10.78 -14.74 0.13
C ARG A 48 10.08 -16.05 -0.18
N LEU A 49 9.10 -16.49 0.62
CA LEU A 49 8.32 -17.71 0.34
C LEU A 49 7.66 -17.66 -1.05
N PHE A 50 7.12 -16.51 -1.45
CA PHE A 50 6.47 -16.35 -2.76
C PHE A 50 7.43 -16.40 -3.95
N GLU A 51 8.73 -16.17 -3.73
CA GLU A 51 9.76 -16.28 -4.77
C GLU A 51 10.34 -17.69 -4.90
N GLN A 52 10.04 -18.60 -3.96
CA GLN A 52 10.50 -19.98 -4.01
C GLN A 52 9.75 -20.76 -5.09
N ARG A 53 10.50 -21.51 -5.92
CA ARG A 53 9.91 -22.39 -6.92
C ARG A 53 9.10 -23.50 -6.24
N GLY A 54 7.92 -23.80 -6.78
CA GLY A 54 7.03 -24.84 -6.27
C GLY A 54 6.10 -24.38 -5.14
N VAL A 55 6.39 -23.27 -4.47
CA VAL A 55 5.51 -22.72 -3.43
C VAL A 55 4.34 -21.97 -4.09
N ARG A 56 3.14 -22.54 -4.01
CA ARG A 56 1.90 -21.98 -4.57
C ARG A 56 0.78 -22.01 -3.52
N PRO A 57 0.79 -21.09 -2.54
CA PRO A 57 -0.26 -21.04 -1.54
C PRO A 57 -1.63 -20.79 -2.18
N GLU A 58 -2.65 -21.44 -1.62
CA GLU A 58 -4.05 -21.13 -1.90
C GLU A 58 -4.35 -19.65 -1.57
N PRO A 59 -5.30 -18.98 -2.26
CA PRO A 59 -5.58 -17.55 -2.06
C PRO A 59 -5.79 -17.15 -0.59
N LEU A 60 -6.52 -17.95 0.19
CA LEU A 60 -6.75 -17.66 1.61
C LEU A 60 -5.47 -17.83 2.46
N VAL A 61 -4.60 -18.76 2.09
CA VAL A 61 -3.28 -18.90 2.72
C VAL A 61 -2.41 -17.68 2.43
N GLU A 62 -2.46 -17.12 1.22
CA GLU A 62 -1.79 -15.85 0.92
C GLU A 62 -2.25 -14.75 1.89
N VAL A 63 -3.56 -14.61 2.10
CA VAL A 63 -4.14 -13.63 3.03
C VAL A 63 -3.55 -13.82 4.43
N PHE A 64 -3.55 -15.04 4.98
CA PHE A 64 -3.01 -15.29 6.32
C PHE A 64 -1.53 -14.98 6.44
N LEU A 65 -0.72 -15.27 5.41
CA LEU A 65 0.70 -14.92 5.39
C LEU A 65 0.91 -13.40 5.41
N PHE A 66 0.13 -12.65 4.63
CA PHE A 66 0.15 -11.18 4.67
C PHE A 66 -0.32 -10.64 6.03
N MET A 67 -1.33 -11.25 6.65
CA MET A 67 -1.79 -10.85 7.98
C MET A 67 -0.72 -11.11 9.04
N ALA A 68 -0.05 -12.26 9.02
CA ALA A 68 1.04 -12.56 9.95
C ALA A 68 2.19 -11.55 9.83
N ALA A 69 2.59 -11.22 8.59
CA ALA A 69 3.60 -10.20 8.34
C ALA A 69 3.16 -8.81 8.85
N ARG A 70 1.91 -8.43 8.60
CA ARG A 70 1.31 -7.16 9.02
C ARG A 70 1.22 -7.04 10.54
N HIS A 71 0.75 -8.08 11.24
CA HIS A 71 0.64 -8.04 12.69
C HIS A 71 2.01 -7.80 13.34
N GLN A 72 3.04 -8.54 12.90
CA GLN A 72 4.40 -8.32 13.35
C GLN A 72 4.87 -6.88 13.06
N HIS A 73 4.59 -6.38 11.86
CA HIS A 73 4.98 -5.04 11.44
C HIS A 73 4.31 -3.93 12.27
N VAL A 74 3.02 -4.09 12.58
CA VAL A 74 2.28 -3.18 13.43
C VAL A 74 2.86 -3.17 14.84
N THR A 75 3.07 -4.33 15.43
CA THR A 75 3.58 -4.49 16.81
C THR A 75 5.01 -3.99 16.95
N GLU A 76 5.90 -4.32 16.01
CA GLU A 76 7.33 -4.00 16.11
C GLU A 76 7.64 -2.55 15.75
N LYS A 77 6.88 -1.94 14.84
CA LYS A 77 7.24 -0.67 14.21
C LYS A 77 6.12 0.36 14.23
N ILE A 78 5.00 0.09 13.55
CA ILE A 78 3.99 1.13 13.30
C ILE A 78 3.41 1.67 14.60
N ARG A 79 2.93 0.80 15.50
CA ARG A 79 2.35 1.24 16.79
C ARG A 79 3.35 2.03 17.64
N PRO A 80 4.58 1.55 17.92
CA PRO A 80 5.57 2.34 18.66
C PRO A 80 5.92 3.69 18.02
N TRP A 81 5.85 3.83 16.70
CA TRP A 81 6.08 5.12 16.04
C TRP A 81 4.90 6.07 16.18
N LEU A 82 3.68 5.55 16.06
CA LEU A 82 2.45 6.33 16.25
C LEU A 82 2.32 6.83 17.69
N GLU A 83 2.63 6.00 18.68
CA GLU A 83 2.62 6.37 20.12
C GLU A 83 3.61 7.50 20.44
N ARG A 84 4.70 7.61 19.67
CA ARG A 84 5.68 8.71 19.77
C ARG A 84 5.28 9.95 18.95
N GLY A 85 4.05 10.01 18.44
CA GLY A 85 3.55 11.13 17.63
C GLY A 85 4.22 11.27 16.26
N ARG A 86 4.88 10.22 15.74
CA ARG A 86 5.55 10.26 14.44
C ARG A 86 4.54 10.18 13.29
N VAL A 87 4.96 10.72 12.14
CA VAL A 87 4.30 10.46 10.85
C VAL A 87 4.88 9.19 10.26
N VAL A 88 4.06 8.17 10.06
CA VAL A 88 4.47 6.90 9.46
C VAL A 88 3.98 6.88 8.01
N LEU A 89 4.91 6.82 7.06
CA LEU A 89 4.63 6.58 5.64
C LEU A 89 4.80 5.09 5.35
N CYS A 90 3.77 4.44 4.84
CA CYS A 90 3.81 3.00 4.54
C CYS A 90 3.49 2.73 3.07
N ASP A 91 4.43 2.14 2.33
CA ASP A 91 4.17 1.60 0.98
C ASP A 91 3.39 0.29 1.11
N ARG A 92 2.11 0.35 0.75
CA ARG A 92 1.08 -0.68 0.96
C ARG A 92 0.74 -0.96 2.43
N TYR A 93 -0.52 -1.33 2.66
CA TYR A 93 -1.04 -1.78 3.96
C TYR A 93 -2.27 -2.68 3.74
N THR A 94 -3.32 -2.52 4.55
CA THR A 94 -4.55 -3.32 4.52
C THR A 94 -5.28 -3.28 3.17
N ASP A 95 -5.33 -2.12 2.52
CA ASP A 95 -6.02 -1.92 1.24
C ASP A 95 -5.40 -2.76 0.12
N ALA A 96 -4.06 -2.95 0.13
CA ALA A 96 -3.39 -3.84 -0.80
C ALA A 96 -3.90 -5.28 -0.71
N THR A 97 -4.12 -5.82 0.50
CA THR A 97 -4.62 -7.20 0.64
C THR A 97 -6.05 -7.33 0.10
N ILE A 98 -6.91 -6.33 0.32
CA ILE A 98 -8.26 -6.30 -0.25
C ILE A 98 -8.19 -6.27 -1.78
N ALA A 99 -7.36 -5.41 -2.36
CA ALA A 99 -7.25 -5.28 -3.81
C ALA A 99 -6.62 -6.53 -4.48
N TYR A 100 -5.52 -7.05 -3.93
CA TYR A 100 -4.76 -8.16 -4.54
C TYR A 100 -5.39 -9.51 -4.25
N GLN A 101 -5.64 -9.85 -2.98
CA GLN A 101 -6.20 -11.14 -2.62
C GLN A 101 -7.72 -11.16 -2.79
N GLY A 102 -8.41 -10.05 -2.50
CA GLY A 102 -9.84 -9.96 -2.70
C GLY A 102 -10.21 -9.92 -4.18
N TYR A 103 -9.99 -8.78 -4.83
CA TYR A 103 -10.37 -8.60 -6.23
C TYR A 103 -9.46 -9.34 -7.23
N GLY A 104 -8.16 -9.43 -6.93
CA GLY A 104 -7.21 -10.10 -7.82
C GLY A 104 -7.34 -11.63 -7.78
N ARG A 105 -7.42 -12.24 -6.59
CA ARG A 105 -7.43 -13.69 -6.38
C ARG A 105 -8.82 -14.29 -6.07
N GLY A 106 -9.84 -13.47 -5.83
CA GLY A 106 -11.22 -13.93 -5.64
C GLY A 106 -11.57 -14.34 -4.21
N VAL A 107 -10.77 -13.94 -3.21
CA VAL A 107 -11.15 -14.09 -1.80
C VAL A 107 -12.22 -13.05 -1.48
N ASP A 108 -13.14 -13.36 -0.56
CA ASP A 108 -14.16 -12.41 -0.12
C ASP A 108 -13.51 -11.12 0.48
N PRO A 109 -13.72 -9.93 -0.12
CA PRO A 109 -13.19 -8.67 0.38
C PRO A 109 -13.67 -8.32 1.80
N GLU A 110 -14.90 -8.68 2.16
CA GLU A 110 -15.51 -8.43 3.46
C GLU A 110 -14.81 -9.24 4.55
N LEU A 111 -14.54 -10.54 4.30
CA LEU A 111 -13.70 -11.37 5.16
C LEU A 111 -12.30 -10.75 5.36
N ILE A 112 -11.66 -10.26 4.28
CA ILE A 112 -10.34 -9.63 4.38
C ILE A 112 -10.40 -8.36 5.25
N ARG A 113 -11.46 -7.55 5.14
CA ARG A 113 -11.65 -6.36 6.00
C ARG A 113 -11.76 -6.74 7.47
N GLU A 114 -12.54 -7.78 7.80
CA GLU A 114 -12.65 -8.27 9.18
C GLU A 114 -11.30 -8.73 9.74
N LEU A 115 -10.58 -9.54 8.96
CA LEU A 115 -9.25 -10.03 9.35
C LEU A 115 -8.25 -8.89 9.53
N ASN A 116 -8.30 -7.87 8.66
CA ASN A 116 -7.45 -6.69 8.76
C ASN A 116 -7.64 -5.96 10.10
N VAL A 117 -8.88 -5.72 10.53
CA VAL A 117 -9.18 -5.01 11.79
C VAL A 117 -8.55 -5.74 12.99
N ARG A 118 -8.68 -7.07 13.03
CA ARG A 118 -8.10 -7.90 14.10
C ARG A 118 -6.57 -7.88 14.04
N THR A 119 -6.01 -8.02 12.85
CA THR A 119 -4.57 -8.12 12.60
C THR A 119 -3.83 -6.83 12.96
N THR A 120 -4.43 -5.66 12.70
CA THR A 120 -3.83 -4.36 13.02
C THR A 120 -4.16 -3.90 14.44
N SER A 121 -4.93 -4.68 15.19
CA SER A 121 -5.54 -4.30 16.48
C SER A 121 -6.18 -2.91 16.41
N GLY A 122 -6.98 -2.69 15.36
CA GLY A 122 -7.69 -1.44 15.12
C GLY A 122 -6.87 -0.29 14.51
N ILE A 123 -5.56 -0.44 14.28
CA ILE A 123 -4.79 0.62 13.62
C ILE A 123 -5.13 0.65 12.13
N LEU A 124 -5.87 1.69 11.74
CA LEU A 124 -6.20 2.03 10.35
C LEU A 124 -5.36 3.23 9.88
N PRO A 125 -5.15 3.38 8.57
CA PRO A 125 -4.54 4.60 8.03
C PRO A 125 -5.41 5.82 8.31
N ASP A 126 -4.79 6.90 8.74
CA ASP A 126 -5.43 8.21 8.83
C ASP A 126 -5.73 8.75 7.42
N LEU A 127 -4.82 8.50 6.48
CA LEU A 127 -4.93 8.89 5.07
C LEU A 127 -4.32 7.81 4.17
N THR A 128 -5.00 7.50 3.07
CA THR A 128 -4.48 6.65 2.01
C THR A 128 -4.41 7.41 0.69
N LEU A 129 -3.21 7.52 0.13
CA LEU A 129 -2.97 8.10 -1.19
C LEU A 129 -3.04 6.99 -2.23
N LEU A 130 -4.13 6.93 -2.99
CA LEU A 130 -4.33 5.94 -4.05
C LEU A 130 -3.82 6.46 -5.39
N PHE A 131 -2.69 5.94 -5.85
CA PHE A 131 -2.09 6.25 -7.15
C PHE A 131 -2.75 5.41 -8.25
N ASP A 132 -3.76 6.00 -8.91
CA ASP A 132 -4.45 5.35 -10.03
C ASP A 132 -3.65 5.46 -11.33
N LEU A 133 -3.46 4.30 -11.97
CA LEU A 133 -2.79 4.17 -13.25
C LEU A 133 -3.35 2.96 -13.99
N ASP A 134 -3.46 3.04 -15.31
CA ASP A 134 -3.70 1.85 -16.11
C ASP A 134 -2.54 0.84 -15.94
N PRO A 135 -2.80 -0.43 -15.59
CA PRO A 135 -1.73 -1.40 -15.35
C PRO A 135 -0.80 -1.61 -16.55
N ALA A 136 -1.30 -1.50 -17.79
CA ALA A 136 -0.46 -1.61 -18.98
C ALA A 136 0.53 -0.45 -19.10
N VAL A 137 0.13 0.76 -18.69
CA VAL A 137 1.04 1.91 -18.57
C VAL A 137 2.06 1.65 -17.45
N GLY A 138 1.60 1.12 -16.31
CA GLY A 138 2.45 0.76 -15.17
C GLY A 138 3.57 -0.21 -15.56
N PHE A 139 3.24 -1.31 -16.23
CA PHE A 139 4.21 -2.28 -16.72
C PHE A 139 5.22 -1.67 -17.72
N ARG A 140 4.78 -0.77 -18.60
CA ARG A 140 5.71 -0.05 -19.50
C ARG A 140 6.72 0.80 -18.72
N ARG A 141 6.32 1.41 -17.60
CA ARG A 141 7.22 2.20 -16.74
C ARG A 141 8.23 1.34 -15.96
N ILE A 142 7.84 0.12 -15.58
CA ILE A 142 8.73 -0.82 -14.90
C ILE A 142 9.87 -1.28 -15.82
N GLY A 143 9.61 -1.30 -17.13
CA GLY A 143 10.62 -1.65 -18.14
C GLY A 143 11.07 -3.11 -18.02
N ARG A 144 12.36 -3.36 -18.25
CA ARG A 144 12.93 -4.73 -18.34
C ARG A 144 13.48 -5.28 -17.02
N ARG A 145 13.16 -4.69 -15.86
CA ARG A 145 13.67 -5.24 -14.59
C ARG A 145 13.01 -6.58 -14.24
N ARG A 146 13.67 -7.35 -13.39
CA ARG A 146 13.10 -8.59 -12.84
C ARG A 146 11.80 -8.26 -12.11
N LEU A 147 10.72 -8.95 -12.51
CA LEU A 147 9.40 -8.86 -11.91
C LEU A 147 9.30 -9.81 -10.72
N ASP A 148 8.65 -9.37 -9.64
CA ASP A 148 8.35 -10.20 -8.48
C ASP A 148 7.16 -11.16 -8.71
N HIS A 149 6.85 -12.02 -7.74
CA HIS A 149 5.78 -13.00 -7.84
C HIS A 149 4.43 -12.40 -8.28
N PHE A 150 4.06 -11.25 -7.72
CA PHE A 150 2.77 -10.63 -7.96
C PHE A 150 2.77 -9.87 -9.29
N GLU A 151 3.89 -9.25 -9.64
CA GLU A 151 4.10 -8.58 -10.94
C GLU A 151 4.09 -9.54 -12.13
N ARG A 152 4.37 -10.83 -11.92
CA ARG A 152 4.31 -11.87 -12.97
C ARG A 152 2.90 -12.34 -13.29
N LYS A 153 1.86 -11.89 -12.56
CA LYS A 153 0.47 -12.27 -12.86
C LYS A 153 0.01 -11.61 -14.18
N ALA A 154 -0.99 -12.21 -14.82
CA ALA A 154 -1.50 -11.71 -16.10
C ALA A 154 -2.07 -10.29 -15.98
N LEU A 155 -2.05 -9.50 -17.07
CA LEU A 155 -2.58 -8.13 -17.07
C LEU A 155 -4.03 -8.02 -16.56
N ALA A 156 -4.87 -9.03 -16.85
CA ALA A 156 -6.24 -9.11 -16.34
C ALA A 156 -6.31 -9.16 -14.81
N PHE A 157 -5.35 -9.80 -14.14
CA PHE A 157 -5.22 -9.76 -12.68
C PHE A 157 -5.03 -8.32 -12.19
N HIS A 158 -4.05 -7.60 -12.73
CA HIS A 158 -3.77 -6.22 -12.30
C HIS A 158 -4.91 -5.25 -12.62
N ARG A 159 -5.70 -5.51 -13.68
CA ARG A 159 -6.95 -4.77 -13.95
C ARG A 159 -7.99 -4.99 -12.85
N ARG A 160 -8.16 -6.22 -12.37
CA ARG A 160 -9.03 -6.50 -11.21
C ARG A 160 -8.51 -5.85 -9.93
N VAL A 161 -7.19 -5.87 -9.70
CA VAL A 161 -6.57 -5.16 -8.57
C VAL A 161 -6.87 -3.67 -8.62
N ARG A 162 -6.66 -3.01 -9.77
CA ARG A 162 -7.03 -1.59 -9.96
C ARG A 162 -8.51 -1.36 -9.65
N ARG A 163 -9.41 -2.21 -10.16
CA ARG A 163 -10.83 -2.12 -9.84
C ARG A 163 -11.07 -2.19 -8.34
N GLY A 164 -10.44 -3.13 -7.64
CA GLY A 164 -10.55 -3.26 -6.19
C GLY A 164 -10.16 -1.99 -5.43
N TYR A 165 -9.05 -1.36 -5.82
CA TYR A 165 -8.67 -0.05 -5.25
C TYR A 165 -9.71 1.05 -5.50
N LEU A 166 -10.31 1.08 -6.69
CA LEU A 166 -11.36 2.05 -7.00
C LEU A 166 -12.66 1.79 -6.22
N GLU A 167 -13.00 0.54 -5.93
CA GLU A 167 -14.13 0.22 -5.04
C GLU A 167 -13.84 0.65 -3.59
N ILE A 168 -12.62 0.45 -3.09
CA ILE A 168 -12.19 0.92 -1.76
C ILE A 168 -12.30 2.45 -1.69
N LEU A 169 -11.84 3.17 -2.72
CA LEU A 169 -11.99 4.63 -2.81
C LEU A 169 -13.45 5.08 -2.75
N ARG A 170 -14.36 4.40 -3.45
CA ARG A 170 -15.79 4.72 -3.44
C ARG A 170 -16.43 4.49 -2.08
N ALA A 171 -16.02 3.44 -1.38
CA ALA A 171 -16.54 3.10 -0.06
C ALA A 171 -16.01 4.05 1.03
N GLU A 172 -14.77 4.54 0.90
CA GLU A 172 -14.10 5.31 1.94
C GLU A 172 -13.48 6.63 1.41
N PRO A 173 -14.24 7.51 0.74
CA PRO A 173 -13.70 8.67 0.03
C PRO A 173 -13.08 9.74 0.94
N LYS A 174 -13.39 9.70 2.25
CA LYS A 174 -12.78 10.59 3.25
C LYS A 174 -11.36 10.15 3.63
N ARG A 175 -11.15 8.83 3.78
CA ARG A 175 -9.85 8.24 4.15
C ARG A 175 -8.95 8.05 2.93
N VAL A 176 -9.52 7.64 1.80
CA VAL A 176 -8.80 7.28 0.58
C VAL A 176 -8.92 8.43 -0.42
N ARG A 177 -7.79 9.02 -0.80
CA ARG A 177 -7.71 10.16 -1.70
C ARG A 177 -7.00 9.76 -2.99
N LEU A 178 -7.67 10.00 -4.11
CA LEU A 178 -7.20 9.63 -5.45
C LEU A 178 -6.08 10.56 -5.94
N ILE A 179 -5.02 9.96 -6.48
CA ILE A 179 -3.92 10.63 -7.19
C ILE A 179 -3.89 10.11 -8.63
N ARG A 180 -3.96 11.01 -9.62
CA ARG A 180 -3.88 10.65 -11.05
C ARG A 180 -2.42 10.42 -11.46
N ALA A 181 -1.96 9.18 -11.40
CA ALA A 181 -0.54 8.86 -11.56
C ALA A 181 -0.06 8.84 -13.03
N ALA A 182 -0.96 9.05 -14.01
CA ALA A 182 -0.62 9.15 -15.43
C ALA A 182 0.13 10.44 -15.77
N GLN A 183 0.04 11.47 -14.93
CA GLN A 183 0.66 12.77 -15.13
C GLN A 183 2.19 12.74 -14.92
N PRO A 184 2.93 13.80 -15.34
CA PRO A 184 4.33 13.96 -15.02
C PRO A 184 4.59 13.92 -13.51
N ALA A 185 5.72 13.33 -13.10
CA ALA A 185 6.02 13.09 -11.68
C ALA A 185 5.98 14.37 -10.82
N ALA A 186 6.32 15.54 -11.38
CA ALA A 186 6.25 16.82 -10.68
C ALA A 186 4.80 17.25 -10.37
N ALA A 187 3.87 17.07 -11.33
CA ALA A 187 2.45 17.35 -11.11
C ALA A 187 1.87 16.42 -10.04
N VAL A 188 2.19 15.12 -10.11
CA VAL A 188 1.81 14.14 -9.08
C VAL A 188 2.33 14.55 -7.69
N THR A 189 3.54 15.11 -7.59
CA THR A 189 4.07 15.62 -6.31
C THR A 189 3.26 16.79 -5.77
N ASN A 190 2.79 17.68 -6.64
CA ASN A 190 1.95 18.81 -6.23
C ASN A 190 0.59 18.32 -5.71
N ASP A 191 -0.04 17.37 -6.41
CA ASP A 191 -1.30 16.75 -5.97
C ASP A 191 -1.16 16.08 -4.60
N VAL A 192 -0.10 15.29 -4.41
CA VAL A 192 0.21 14.63 -3.12
C VAL A 192 0.36 15.66 -2.00
N ARG A 193 1.12 16.74 -2.24
CA ARG A 193 1.33 17.79 -1.25
C ARG A 193 0.04 18.49 -0.89
N ALA A 194 -0.77 18.85 -1.88
CA ALA A 194 -2.03 19.54 -1.67
C ALA A 194 -2.99 18.70 -0.80
N ILE A 195 -3.13 17.41 -1.09
CA ILE A 195 -3.98 16.49 -0.33
C ILE A 195 -3.47 16.32 1.11
N VAL A 196 -2.17 16.12 1.29
CA VAL A 196 -1.60 15.95 2.64
C VAL A 196 -1.68 17.25 3.44
N GLU A 197 -1.49 18.40 2.80
CA GLU A 197 -1.62 19.71 3.45
C GLU A 197 -3.07 19.99 3.88
N GLU A 198 -4.05 19.69 3.01
CA GLU A 198 -5.47 19.76 3.36
C GLU A 198 -5.79 18.85 4.56
N PHE A 199 -5.34 17.60 4.52
CA PHE A 199 -5.52 16.64 5.60
C PHE A 199 -4.95 17.15 6.93
N LEU A 200 -3.73 17.68 6.91
CA LEU A 200 -3.06 18.21 8.10
C LEU A 200 -3.71 19.48 8.68
N ARG A 201 -4.50 20.22 7.89
CA ARG A 201 -5.25 21.40 8.38
C ARG A 201 -6.59 21.03 9.02
N GLY A 202 -7.16 19.89 8.64
CA GLY A 202 -8.43 19.39 9.16
C GLY A 202 -8.30 18.37 10.29
N ALA A 203 -7.07 17.98 10.64
CA ALA A 203 -6.74 17.02 11.69
C ALA A 203 -6.35 17.69 13.02
#